data_AF-A0A5C7J2W4-F1
#
_entry.id   AF-A0A5C7J2W4-F1
#
_cell.length_a   1.000
_cell.length_b   1.000
_cell.length_c   1.000
_cell.angle_alpha   90.00
_cell.angle_beta   90.00
_cell.angle_gamma   90.00
#
_symmetry.space_group_name_H-M   'P 1'
#
loop_
_entity.id
_entity.type
_entity.pdbx_description
1 polymer ?
#
loop_
_entity_poly.entity_id
_entity_poly.type
_entity_poly.pdbx_seq_one_letter_code
_entity_poly.pdbx_strand_id
1 'polypeptide(L)'
;MNPALTLTLTGSIKKQIGIVVATLVVIVALPVMAVFSMGQNVLSFLSAAPSAEAAETQGFYMGGPVDGDTYEWGNCTYWAFAQRLWVGKPIPTTWGNANTWDDQAAKDGYKVDHIPEPGAIFQTDDGKWGHVAFVKEVNPTNGEWKITEMNVVNLNVVSERTFSAKAANYYNFIHDRLKL
;
A
#
# COMPACT_ATOMS: atom_id res chain seq x y z
N MET A 1 43.70 0.49 -37.09
CA MET A 1 44.53 1.10 -36.03
C MET A 1 43.60 1.35 -34.84
N ASN A 2 43.64 0.52 -33.82
CA ASN A 2 42.96 0.78 -32.54
C ASN A 2 44.07 1.16 -31.55
N PRO A 3 44.03 2.34 -30.90
CA PRO A 3 45.00 2.62 -29.87
C PRO A 3 44.62 1.75 -28.67
N ALA A 4 45.35 0.65 -28.49
CA ALA A 4 45.30 -0.10 -27.25
C ALA A 4 45.78 0.84 -26.14
N LEU A 5 44.86 1.21 -25.25
CA LEU A 5 45.14 1.97 -24.05
C LEU A 5 46.10 1.12 -23.20
N THR A 6 47.40 1.36 -23.36
CA THR A 6 48.43 0.63 -22.64
C THR A 6 48.56 1.29 -21.28
N LEU A 7 47.92 0.71 -20.27
CA LEU A 7 48.08 1.13 -18.88
C LEU A 7 49.51 0.80 -18.43
N THR A 8 50.43 1.75 -18.54
CA THR A 8 51.76 1.64 -17.94
C THR A 8 51.62 1.80 -16.43
N LEU A 9 51.51 0.65 -15.75
CA LEU A 9 51.38 0.53 -14.31
C LEU A 9 52.75 0.67 -13.61
N THR A 10 53.27 1.89 -13.51
CA THR A 10 54.49 2.20 -12.74
C THR A 10 54.16 2.31 -11.25
N GLY A 11 54.32 1.22 -10.48
CA GLY A 11 54.18 1.24 -9.02
C GLY A 11 54.19 -0.13 -8.35
N SER A 12 54.29 -0.15 -7.01
CA SER A 12 54.21 -1.38 -6.21
C SER A 12 52.88 -2.11 -6.42
N ILE A 13 52.93 -3.41 -6.72
CA ILE A 13 51.75 -4.24 -7.01
C ILE A 13 50.71 -4.18 -5.87
N LYS A 14 51.15 -4.03 -4.61
CA LYS A 14 50.26 -3.84 -3.45
C LYS A 14 49.44 -2.56 -3.55
N LYS A 15 50.04 -1.47 -4.05
CA LYS A 15 49.36 -0.19 -4.27
C LYS A 15 48.34 -0.28 -5.41
N GLN A 16 48.67 -1.04 -6.45
CA GLN A 16 47.78 -1.25 -7.60
C GLN A 16 46.57 -2.10 -7.23
N ILE A 17 46.79 -3.20 -6.48
CA ILE A 17 45.67 -3.99 -5.91
C ILE A 17 44.80 -3.11 -5.03
N GLY A 18 45.40 -2.26 -4.18
CA GLY A 18 44.66 -1.30 -3.36
C GLY A 18 43.79 -0.33 -4.18
N ILE A 19 44.31 0.21 -5.28
CA ILE A 19 43.57 1.11 -6.17
C ILE A 19 42.42 0.36 -6.86
N VAL A 20 42.67 -0.84 -7.38
CA VAL A 20 41.64 -1.65 -8.06
C VAL A 20 40.51 -1.99 -7.09
N VAL A 21 40.84 -2.43 -5.87
CA VAL A 21 39.84 -2.73 -4.83
C VAL A 21 39.06 -1.47 -4.44
N ALA A 22 39.74 -0.33 -4.22
CA ALA A 22 39.07 0.92 -3.89
C ALA A 22 38.12 1.39 -5.01
N THR A 23 38.53 1.22 -6.27
CA THR A 23 37.72 1.60 -7.43
C THR A 23 36.51 0.68 -7.57
N LEU A 24 36.67 -0.64 -7.36
CA LEU A 24 35.56 -1.60 -7.32
C LEU A 24 34.56 -1.28 -6.20
N VAL A 25 35.05 -0.94 -5.00
CA VAL A 25 34.18 -0.55 -3.88
C VAL A 25 33.37 0.68 -4.23
N VAL A 26 33.98 1.70 -4.85
CA VAL A 26 33.25 2.91 -5.28
C VAL A 26 32.23 2.60 -6.37
N ILE A 27 32.59 1.79 -7.38
CA ILE A 27 31.68 1.40 -8.47
C ILE A 27 30.45 0.66 -7.93
N VAL A 28 30.62 -0.18 -6.91
CA VAL A 28 29.50 -0.91 -6.29
C VAL A 28 28.72 -0.03 -5.30
N ALA A 29 29.41 0.79 -4.51
CA ALA A 29 28.78 1.58 -3.46
C ALA A 29 27.94 2.75 -4.01
N LEU A 30 28.38 3.41 -5.09
CA LEU A 30 27.67 4.56 -5.66
C LEU A 30 26.23 4.24 -6.11
N PRO A 31 25.95 3.22 -6.92
CA PRO A 31 24.57 2.89 -7.33
C PRO A 31 23.74 2.44 -6.13
N VAL A 32 24.33 1.71 -5.18
CA VAL A 32 23.65 1.30 -3.95
C VAL A 32 23.24 2.52 -3.13
N MET A 33 24.16 3.45 -2.86
CA MET A 33 23.86 4.69 -2.14
C MET A 33 22.83 5.57 -2.88
N ALA A 34 22.89 5.61 -4.22
CA ALA A 34 21.91 6.34 -5.01
C ALA A 34 20.50 5.77 -4.80
N VAL A 35 20.33 4.44 -4.85
CA VAL A 35 19.05 3.77 -4.58
C VAL A 35 18.55 4.06 -3.15
N PHE A 36 19.42 3.97 -2.14
CA PHE A 36 19.03 4.30 -0.76
C PHE A 36 18.66 5.78 -0.57
N SER A 37 19.28 6.70 -1.32
CA SER A 37 18.98 8.14 -1.30
C SER A 37 17.60 8.46 -1.89
N MET A 38 17.05 7.58 -2.76
CA MET A 38 15.72 7.76 -3.37
C MET A 38 14.56 7.43 -2.42
N GLY A 39 14.84 6.92 -1.21
CA GLY A 39 13.85 6.68 -0.16
C GLY A 39 13.09 5.35 -0.28
N GLN A 40 12.16 5.14 0.64
CA GLN A 40 11.46 3.86 0.84
C GLN A 40 10.58 3.45 -0.37
N ASN A 41 10.14 4.42 -1.17
CA ASN A 41 9.30 4.16 -2.34
C ASN A 41 10.06 3.42 -3.46
N VAL A 42 11.36 3.69 -3.62
CA VAL A 42 12.19 2.97 -4.60
C VAL A 42 12.64 1.62 -4.07
N LEU A 43 12.95 1.54 -2.76
CA LEU A 43 13.29 0.27 -2.13
C LEU A 43 12.12 -0.72 -2.16
N SER A 44 10.89 -0.26 -1.89
CA SER A 44 9.67 -1.09 -1.98
C SER A 44 9.36 -1.52 -3.41
N PHE A 45 9.52 -0.62 -4.39
CA PHE A 45 9.40 -0.99 -5.80
C PHE A 45 10.42 -2.07 -6.21
N LEU A 46 11.69 -1.92 -5.81
CA LEU A 46 12.75 -2.89 -6.11
C LEU A 46 12.57 -4.22 -5.37
N SER A 47 12.02 -4.19 -4.15
CA SER A 47 11.69 -5.40 -3.41
C SER A 47 10.35 -6.02 -3.83
N ALA A 48 9.64 -5.39 -4.78
CA ALA A 48 8.26 -5.71 -5.15
C ALA A 48 7.31 -5.80 -3.94
N ALA A 49 7.66 -5.12 -2.84
CA ALA A 49 6.86 -5.12 -1.63
C ALA A 49 5.57 -4.32 -1.89
N PRO A 50 4.40 -4.86 -1.52
CA PRO A 50 3.15 -4.11 -1.53
C PRO A 50 3.27 -2.80 -0.73
N SER A 51 2.83 -1.67 -1.30
CA SER A 51 2.77 -0.37 -0.60
C SER A 51 1.53 0.41 -0.98
N ALA A 52 0.84 0.91 0.05
CA ALA A 52 -0.30 1.81 -0.07
C ALA A 52 0.10 3.14 -0.71
N GLU A 53 1.17 3.73 -0.20
CA GLU A 53 1.64 5.06 -0.53
C GLU A 53 2.06 5.14 -2.00
N ALA A 54 2.72 4.09 -2.51
CA ALA A 54 3.09 4.00 -3.91
C ALA A 54 1.86 3.95 -4.81
N ALA A 55 0.87 3.14 -4.45
CA ALA A 55 -0.34 2.96 -5.25
C ALA A 55 -1.19 4.23 -5.31
N GLU A 56 -1.33 4.93 -4.18
CA GLU A 56 -2.07 6.19 -4.11
C GLU A 56 -1.37 7.32 -4.88
N THR A 57 -0.04 7.32 -4.91
CA THR A 57 0.73 8.31 -5.70
C THR A 57 0.64 8.05 -7.20
N GLN A 58 0.67 6.78 -7.60
CA GLN A 58 0.67 6.37 -9.01
C GLN A 58 -0.74 6.20 -9.59
N GLY A 59 -1.75 6.09 -8.73
CA GLY A 59 -3.13 5.76 -9.10
C GLY A 59 -3.35 4.29 -9.44
N PHE A 60 -2.34 3.43 -9.31
CA PHE A 60 -2.43 1.99 -9.58
C PHE A 60 -1.65 1.19 -8.56
N TYR A 61 -2.17 0.04 -8.16
CA TYR A 61 -1.40 -0.90 -7.36
C TYR A 61 -0.47 -1.74 -8.25
N MET A 62 0.83 -1.61 -8.00
CA MET A 62 1.91 -2.25 -8.77
C MET A 62 2.70 -3.30 -7.97
N GLY A 63 2.29 -3.56 -6.71
CA GLY A 63 2.91 -4.58 -5.87
C GLY A 63 2.51 -6.00 -6.27
N GLY A 64 3.23 -6.99 -5.73
CA GLY A 64 2.87 -8.41 -5.88
C GLY A 64 1.53 -8.76 -5.21
N PRO A 65 1.08 -10.02 -5.28
CA PRO A 65 -0.05 -10.48 -4.48
C PRO A 65 0.16 -10.18 -3.00
N VAL A 66 -0.91 -9.76 -2.32
CA VAL A 66 -0.90 -9.55 -0.88
C VAL A 66 -1.09 -10.90 -0.20
N ASP A 67 -0.11 -11.30 0.60
CA ASP A 67 -0.12 -12.60 1.28
C ASP A 67 -1.38 -12.77 2.14
N GLY A 68 -2.10 -13.87 1.89
CA GLY A 68 -3.32 -14.20 2.62
C GLY A 68 -4.58 -13.47 2.15
N ASP A 69 -4.49 -12.56 1.19
CA ASP A 69 -5.66 -11.97 0.56
C ASP A 69 -6.26 -12.95 -0.46
N THR A 70 -7.53 -13.30 -0.26
CA THR A 70 -8.27 -14.16 -1.20
C THR A 70 -9.42 -13.42 -1.89
N TYR A 71 -9.52 -12.10 -1.71
CA TYR A 71 -10.42 -11.28 -2.51
C TYR A 71 -9.84 -11.11 -3.93
N GLU A 72 -10.69 -10.81 -4.89
CA GLU A 72 -10.27 -10.71 -6.30
C GLU A 72 -9.37 -9.47 -6.49
N TRP A 73 -8.15 -9.70 -6.98
CA TRP A 73 -7.17 -8.65 -7.22
C TRP A 73 -7.75 -7.50 -8.05
N GLY A 74 -7.35 -6.27 -7.72
CA GLY A 74 -7.77 -5.09 -8.46
C GLY A 74 -9.16 -4.57 -8.07
N ASN A 75 -9.85 -5.18 -7.11
CA ASN A 75 -11.17 -4.76 -6.61
C ASN A 75 -11.11 -4.02 -5.26
N CYS A 76 -12.23 -3.40 -4.90
CA CYS A 76 -12.40 -2.65 -3.66
C CYS A 76 -12.15 -3.51 -2.40
N THR A 77 -12.61 -4.77 -2.40
CA THR A 77 -12.45 -5.72 -1.29
C THR A 77 -10.99 -6.10 -1.06
N TYR A 78 -10.25 -6.40 -2.13
CA TYR A 78 -8.81 -6.67 -2.09
C TYR A 78 -8.04 -5.48 -1.52
N TRP A 79 -8.34 -4.27 -1.99
CA TRP A 79 -7.70 -3.07 -1.48
C TRP A 79 -7.99 -2.81 0.00
N ALA A 80 -9.26 -2.92 0.41
CA ALA A 80 -9.67 -2.75 1.80
C ALA A 80 -8.99 -3.77 2.74
N PHE A 81 -8.89 -5.04 2.32
CA PHE A 81 -8.16 -6.07 3.05
C PHE A 81 -6.68 -5.71 3.20
N ALA A 82 -6.01 -5.39 2.09
CA ALA A 82 -4.59 -5.04 2.08
C ALA A 82 -4.28 -3.86 3.03
N GLN A 83 -5.08 -2.80 2.97
CA GLN A 83 -4.94 -1.64 3.86
C GLN A 83 -5.07 -2.03 5.34
N ARG A 84 -6.09 -2.82 5.70
CA ARG A 84 -6.30 -3.32 7.07
C ARG A 84 -5.13 -4.19 7.53
N LEU A 85 -4.59 -5.04 6.65
CA LEU A 85 -3.43 -5.87 6.94
C LEU A 85 -2.18 -5.02 7.22
N TRP A 86 -1.86 -4.04 6.36
CA TRP A 86 -0.66 -3.21 6.50
C TRP A 86 -0.66 -2.32 7.74
N VAL A 87 -1.83 -1.92 8.24
CA VAL A 87 -1.93 -1.18 9.52
C VAL A 87 -2.04 -2.09 10.74
N GLY A 88 -1.84 -3.40 10.59
CA GLY A 88 -1.85 -4.36 11.70
C GLY A 88 -3.23 -4.64 12.27
N LYS A 89 -4.29 -4.41 11.49
CA LYS A 89 -5.70 -4.63 11.88
C LYS A 89 -6.38 -5.61 10.91
N PRO A 90 -5.86 -6.84 10.71
CA PRO A 90 -6.37 -7.74 9.68
C PRO A 90 -7.86 -8.07 9.87
N ILE A 91 -8.52 -8.32 8.74
CA ILE A 91 -9.90 -8.82 8.64
C ILE A 91 -9.87 -10.22 8.03
N PRO A 92 -10.90 -11.05 8.22
CA PRO A 92 -10.97 -12.35 7.55
C PRO A 92 -11.25 -12.20 6.05
N THR A 93 -11.07 -13.30 5.32
CA THR A 93 -11.30 -13.36 3.87
C THR A 93 -12.66 -13.98 3.50
N THR A 94 -13.52 -14.18 4.49
CA THR A 94 -14.79 -14.92 4.37
C THR A 94 -16.02 -14.05 4.20
N TRP A 95 -15.86 -12.72 4.13
CA TRP A 95 -16.99 -11.79 4.07
C TRP A 95 -17.61 -11.65 2.67
N GLY A 96 -16.96 -12.18 1.63
CA GLY A 96 -17.52 -12.19 0.28
C GLY A 96 -17.48 -10.83 -0.42
N ASN A 97 -18.58 -10.47 -1.08
CA ASN A 97 -18.70 -9.19 -1.80
C ASN A 97 -18.88 -8.03 -0.81
N ALA A 98 -18.62 -6.80 -1.27
CA ALA A 98 -18.68 -5.63 -0.39
C ALA A 98 -20.06 -5.43 0.29
N ASN A 99 -21.16 -5.74 -0.39
CA ASN A 99 -22.53 -5.68 0.14
C ASN A 99 -22.88 -6.76 1.17
N THR A 100 -21.92 -7.59 1.58
CA THR A 100 -22.13 -8.58 2.66
C THR A 100 -21.18 -8.36 3.83
N TRP A 101 -20.29 -7.35 3.75
CA TRP A 101 -19.23 -7.16 4.75
C TRP A 101 -19.76 -6.68 6.09
N ASP A 102 -20.75 -5.80 6.14
CA ASP A 102 -21.36 -5.32 7.38
C ASP A 102 -22.03 -6.46 8.17
N ASP A 103 -22.86 -7.26 7.49
CA ASP A 103 -23.55 -8.41 8.06
C ASP A 103 -22.60 -9.48 8.58
N GLN A 104 -21.55 -9.81 7.80
CA GLN A 104 -20.59 -10.84 8.18
C GLN A 104 -19.61 -10.35 9.24
N ALA A 105 -19.20 -9.08 9.19
CA ALA A 105 -18.37 -8.49 10.21
C ALA A 105 -19.08 -8.47 11.56
N ALA A 106 -20.36 -8.08 11.60
CA ALA A 106 -21.16 -8.11 12.82
C ALA A 106 -21.27 -9.54 13.39
N LYS A 107 -21.49 -10.55 12.54
CA LYS A 107 -21.50 -11.98 12.95
C LYS A 107 -20.16 -12.44 13.52
N ASP A 108 -19.05 -11.94 12.97
CA ASP A 108 -17.70 -12.23 13.43
C ASP A 108 -17.27 -11.38 14.65
N GLY A 109 -18.19 -10.60 15.22
CA GLY A 109 -17.97 -9.81 16.44
C GLY A 109 -17.24 -8.49 16.22
N TYR A 110 -17.21 -7.98 15.00
CA TYR A 110 -16.74 -6.62 14.72
C TYR A 110 -17.82 -5.60 15.06
N LYS A 111 -17.39 -4.44 15.54
CA LYS A 111 -18.30 -3.31 15.72
C LYS A 111 -18.64 -2.73 14.35
N VAL A 112 -19.93 -2.61 14.06
CA VAL A 112 -20.46 -1.97 12.85
C VAL A 112 -21.38 -0.83 13.29
N ASP A 113 -21.10 0.38 12.84
CA ASP A 113 -21.91 1.57 13.13
C ASP A 113 -21.80 2.62 12.02
N HIS A 114 -22.26 3.85 12.28
CA HIS A 114 -22.22 4.97 11.34
C HIS A 114 -21.16 6.03 11.71
N ILE A 115 -20.12 5.63 12.44
CA ILE A 115 -19.07 6.54 12.94
C ILE A 115 -17.77 6.26 12.16
N PRO A 116 -17.24 7.20 11.37
CA PRO A 116 -15.96 7.01 10.70
C PRO A 116 -14.83 7.06 11.72
N GLU A 117 -13.87 6.14 11.60
CA GLU A 117 -12.64 6.11 12.40
C GLU A 117 -11.45 5.77 11.48
N PRO A 118 -10.28 6.42 11.65
CA PRO A 118 -9.07 6.00 10.93
C PRO A 118 -8.78 4.52 11.14
N GLY A 119 -8.61 3.78 10.04
CA GLY A 119 -8.43 2.34 10.06
C GLY A 119 -9.72 1.52 9.97
N ALA A 120 -10.90 2.13 10.06
CA ALA A 120 -12.17 1.44 9.79
C ALA A 120 -12.36 1.18 8.29
N ILE A 121 -13.26 0.26 7.96
CA ILE A 121 -13.73 0.06 6.59
C ILE A 121 -15.04 0.81 6.40
N PHE A 122 -15.07 1.76 5.46
CA PHE A 122 -16.30 2.28 4.87
C PHE A 122 -16.98 1.15 4.08
N GLN A 123 -18.29 1.00 4.22
CA GLN A 123 -19.09 0.00 3.51
C GLN A 123 -20.45 0.57 3.10
N THR A 124 -20.91 0.16 1.92
CA THR A 124 -22.28 0.37 1.44
C THR A 124 -22.75 -0.83 0.62
N ASP A 125 -24.05 -1.09 0.65
CA ASP A 125 -24.72 -2.08 -0.21
C ASP A 125 -25.08 -1.50 -1.58
N ASP A 126 -24.83 -0.21 -1.81
CA ASP A 126 -25.16 0.45 -3.07
C ASP A 126 -24.47 -0.21 -4.26
N GLY A 127 -25.27 -0.55 -5.28
CA GLY A 127 -24.81 -1.24 -6.47
C GLY A 127 -24.92 -2.77 -6.35
N LYS A 128 -24.60 -3.47 -7.45
CA LYS A 128 -24.81 -4.94 -7.53
C LYS A 128 -24.00 -5.72 -6.49
N TRP A 129 -22.80 -5.23 -6.17
CA TRP A 129 -21.83 -5.91 -5.31
C TRP A 129 -21.52 -5.14 -4.03
N GLY A 130 -22.16 -3.98 -3.82
CA GLY A 130 -21.77 -3.00 -2.80
C GLY A 130 -20.44 -2.33 -3.11
N HIS A 131 -19.95 -1.57 -2.14
CA HIS A 131 -18.61 -0.97 -2.19
C HIS A 131 -17.98 -0.89 -0.80
N VAL A 132 -16.68 -1.15 -0.72
CA VAL A 132 -15.88 -0.98 0.50
C VAL A 132 -14.63 -0.17 0.25
N ALA A 133 -14.19 0.56 1.26
CA ALA A 133 -12.98 1.37 1.20
C ALA A 133 -12.34 1.50 2.58
N PHE A 134 -11.06 1.86 2.63
CA PHE A 134 -10.37 2.06 3.89
C PHE A 134 -10.43 3.52 4.31
N VAL A 135 -10.84 3.80 5.55
CA VAL A 135 -10.85 5.16 6.12
C VAL A 135 -9.42 5.53 6.53
N LYS A 136 -8.83 6.48 5.82
CA LYS A 136 -7.46 6.94 6.07
C LYS A 136 -7.36 7.90 7.24
N GLU A 137 -8.24 8.89 7.23
CA GLU A 137 -8.21 10.01 8.17
C GLU A 137 -9.62 10.53 8.44
N VAL A 138 -9.79 11.06 9.65
CA VAL A 138 -10.96 11.81 10.06
C VAL A 138 -10.44 13.12 10.66
N ASN A 139 -10.87 14.23 10.10
CA ASN A 139 -10.47 15.56 10.55
C ASN A 139 -11.12 15.85 11.92
N PRO A 140 -10.32 16.08 12.98
CA PRO A 140 -10.84 16.23 14.34
C PRO A 140 -11.62 17.53 14.56
N THR A 141 -11.46 18.53 13.67
CA THR A 141 -12.07 19.85 13.81
C THR A 141 -13.44 19.91 13.15
N ASN A 142 -13.58 19.37 11.94
CA ASN A 142 -14.82 19.48 11.15
C ASN A 142 -15.52 18.12 10.89
N GLY A 143 -14.90 17.01 11.26
CA GLY A 143 -15.43 15.65 11.08
C GLY A 143 -15.44 15.15 9.63
N GLU A 144 -14.83 15.86 8.68
CA GLU A 144 -14.61 15.33 7.34
C GLU A 144 -13.76 14.08 7.40
N TRP A 145 -14.07 13.11 6.55
CA TRP A 145 -13.37 11.83 6.53
C TRP A 145 -12.96 11.49 5.11
N LYS A 146 -11.80 10.83 4.99
CA LYS A 146 -11.18 10.52 3.71
C LYS A 146 -10.97 9.02 3.61
N ILE A 147 -11.26 8.48 2.44
CA ILE A 147 -11.02 7.08 2.11
C ILE A 147 -9.97 6.92 1.02
N THR A 148 -9.39 5.72 0.97
CA THR A 148 -8.70 5.17 -0.20
C THR A 148 -9.44 3.91 -0.64
N GLU A 149 -9.64 3.80 -1.94
CA GLU A 149 -10.47 2.79 -2.56
C GLU A 149 -9.89 2.36 -3.90
N MET A 150 -10.34 1.22 -4.39
CA MET A 150 -9.92 0.67 -5.67
C MET A 150 -11.15 0.27 -6.49
N ASN A 151 -11.03 0.34 -7.82
CA ASN A 151 -12.05 -0.08 -8.77
C ASN A 151 -13.36 0.73 -8.76
N VAL A 152 -13.32 1.97 -8.29
CA VAL A 152 -14.42 2.93 -8.53
C VAL A 152 -14.27 3.59 -9.89
N VAL A 153 -13.03 3.90 -10.29
CA VAL A 153 -12.73 4.52 -11.59
C VAL A 153 -12.58 3.45 -12.67
N ASN A 154 -11.70 2.47 -12.44
CA ASN A 154 -11.45 1.30 -13.29
C ASN A 154 -10.71 0.21 -12.49
N LEU A 155 -10.64 -1.01 -13.03
CA LEU A 155 -9.94 -2.13 -12.40
C LEU A 155 -8.50 -1.74 -12.03
N ASN A 156 -8.10 -2.06 -10.79
CA ASN A 156 -6.78 -1.76 -10.23
C ASN A 156 -6.40 -0.27 -10.15
N VAL A 157 -7.34 0.65 -10.38
CA VAL A 157 -7.12 2.08 -10.13
C VAL A 157 -7.41 2.38 -8.67
N VAL A 158 -6.41 2.92 -7.98
CA VAL A 158 -6.53 3.45 -6.61
C VAL A 158 -6.92 4.92 -6.70
N SER A 159 -7.91 5.32 -5.92
CA SER A 159 -8.36 6.71 -5.80
C SER A 159 -8.70 7.06 -4.36
N GLU A 160 -8.82 8.35 -4.09
CA GLU A 160 -9.24 8.86 -2.79
C GLU A 160 -10.49 9.72 -2.92
N ARG A 161 -11.35 9.70 -1.90
CA ARG A 161 -12.49 10.60 -1.77
C ARG A 161 -12.57 11.17 -0.36
N THR A 162 -12.99 12.42 -0.26
CA THR A 162 -13.27 13.10 1.00
C THR A 162 -14.77 13.37 1.09
N PHE A 163 -15.32 13.13 2.27
CA PHE A 163 -16.74 13.27 2.55
C PHE A 163 -16.95 14.20 3.74
N SER A 164 -18.09 14.90 3.74
CA SER A 164 -18.53 15.67 4.90
C SER A 164 -18.83 14.76 6.11
N ALA A 165 -18.74 15.30 7.32
CA ALA A 165 -19.14 14.61 8.55
C ALA A 165 -20.56 14.02 8.46
N LYS A 166 -21.50 14.77 7.86
CA LYS A 166 -22.91 14.34 7.74
C LYS A 166 -23.10 13.14 6.82
N ALA A 167 -22.19 12.94 5.86
CA ALA A 167 -22.28 11.84 4.92
C ALA A 167 -22.13 10.47 5.61
N ALA A 168 -21.49 10.41 6.79
CA ALA A 168 -21.31 9.17 7.54
C ALA A 168 -22.63 8.47 7.89
N ASN A 169 -23.73 9.22 8.07
CA ASN A 169 -25.05 8.65 8.40
C ASN A 169 -25.65 7.76 7.31
N TYR A 170 -25.07 7.74 6.11
CA TYR A 170 -25.56 6.94 4.97
C TYR A 170 -24.74 5.68 4.73
N TYR A 171 -23.71 5.42 5.53
CA TYR A 171 -22.75 4.35 5.30
C TYR A 171 -22.44 3.59 6.57
N ASN A 172 -22.07 2.33 6.43
CA ASN A 172 -21.59 1.52 7.53
C ASN A 172 -20.07 1.70 7.68
N PHE A 173 -19.60 1.61 8.92
CA PHE A 173 -18.19 1.58 9.27
C PHE A 173 -17.91 0.33 10.09
N ILE A 174 -17.04 -0.53 9.54
CA ILE A 174 -16.60 -1.77 10.19
C ILE A 174 -15.29 -1.46 10.91
N HIS A 175 -15.31 -1.59 12.23
CA HIS A 175 -14.21 -1.21 13.13
C HIS A 175 -13.34 -2.41 13.48
N ASP A 176 -12.76 -2.42 14.68
CA ASP A 176 -12.06 -3.58 15.23
C ASP A 176 -13.04 -4.54 15.94
N ARG A 177 -12.57 -5.77 16.15
CA ARG A 177 -13.32 -6.79 16.88
C ARG A 177 -13.58 -6.32 18.31
N LEU A 178 -14.82 -6.47 18.77
CA LEU A 178 -15.19 -6.25 20.16
C LEU A 178 -14.40 -7.22 21.05
N LYS A 179 -13.66 -6.69 22.03
CA LYS A 179 -13.04 -7.52 23.06
C LYS A 179 -14.13 -7.91 24.05
N LEU A 180 -14.50 -9.20 24.05
CA LEU A 180 -15.37 -9.81 25.05
C LEU A 180 -14.67 -9.90 26.41
#